data_AF-A0AAU9VAF3-F1
#
_entry.id   AF-A0AAU9VAF3-F1
#
_cell.length_a   1.000
_cell.length_b   1.000
_cell.length_c   1.000
_cell.angle_alpha   90.00
_cell.angle_beta   90.00
_cell.angle_gamma   90.00
#
_symmetry.space_group_name_H-M   'P 1'
#
loop_
_entity.id
_entity.type
_entity.pdbx_description
1 polymer ?
#
loop_
_entity_poly.entity_id
_entity_poly.type
_entity_poly.pdbx_seq_one_letter_code
_entity_poly.pdbx_strand_id
1 'polypeptide(L)'
;MEKSDENEDLQHNIETMLPLLPYEKQIFMEMVEKDALLIIAKGLNYNDVVANILWVHKDPANLVLVINSNEFEEIYFNQKLNLTVLPTVGNEREKAYLEGGVYFVSTRILVVDLLKNRVPVSHITGIIVLRAHTVLESCQEAFVLRLFRQKNKTGFIKAFSNSPISFTFGYHQVEKVMRSLFVTELYLWPRFHGAIIKSLKSRQAEVIEIHVPLTSNMGLIQSCLLDIMNYTVKQLKSINRTLDMQKIVAFLLPSFPPLTIIPLKLLAVKHNATPGGQLCAVLFSKLFNITVIYLQSMTVVKETISLIICSTVTVLNPYVTFANALQPKLLPRRS
;
A
#
# COMPACT_ATOMS: atom_id res chain seq x y z
N MET A 1 18.28 -39.75 31.82
CA MET A 1 18.72 -39.95 30.43
C MET A 1 17.49 -40.36 29.65
N GLU A 2 17.15 -39.54 28.67
CA GLU A 2 16.12 -39.73 27.62
C GLU A 2 14.65 -39.91 28.06
N LYS A 3 13.96 -38.76 28.08
CA LYS A 3 12.56 -38.61 27.63
C LYS A 3 12.31 -37.12 27.38
N SER A 4 12.90 -36.62 26.31
CA SER A 4 12.52 -35.38 25.63
C SER A 4 12.05 -35.76 24.23
N ASP A 5 11.13 -34.97 23.68
CA ASP A 5 10.85 -34.89 22.24
C ASP A 5 9.75 -35.80 21.64
N GLU A 6 8.56 -35.84 22.22
CA GLU A 6 7.37 -36.40 21.53
C GLU A 6 6.13 -35.47 21.48
N ASN A 7 6.22 -34.20 21.92
CA ASN A 7 5.05 -33.32 22.06
C ASN A 7 5.04 -32.03 21.20
N GLU A 8 5.80 -31.96 20.09
CA GLU A 8 5.75 -30.79 19.17
C GLU A 8 5.18 -31.09 17.76
N ASP A 9 4.85 -32.34 17.41
CA ASP A 9 4.56 -32.75 16.02
C ASP A 9 3.07 -32.91 15.65
N LEU A 10 2.15 -32.28 16.40
CA LEU A 10 0.73 -32.23 16.03
C LEU A 10 0.30 -30.83 15.58
N GLN A 11 1.04 -30.23 14.65
CA GLN A 11 0.50 -29.15 13.82
C GLN A 11 -0.38 -29.78 12.74
N HIS A 12 -1.70 -29.60 12.86
CA HIS A 12 -2.66 -30.00 11.83
C HIS A 12 -2.14 -29.66 10.43
N ASN A 13 -1.98 -30.68 9.58
CA ASN A 13 -1.72 -30.53 8.16
C ASN A 13 -2.97 -29.94 7.49
N ILE A 14 -3.11 -28.62 7.56
CA ILE A 14 -4.10 -27.87 6.80
C ILE A 14 -3.63 -27.91 5.35
N GLU A 15 -4.44 -28.50 4.47
CA GLU A 15 -4.20 -28.52 3.04
C GLU A 15 -4.34 -27.09 2.49
N THR A 16 -3.21 -26.38 2.36
CA THR A 16 -3.13 -25.04 1.79
C THR A 16 -2.62 -25.14 0.36
N MET A 17 -3.27 -24.45 -0.58
CA MET A 17 -2.87 -24.44 -2.00
C MET A 17 -1.46 -23.89 -2.22
N LEU A 18 -1.08 -22.87 -1.44
CA LEU A 18 0.28 -22.32 -1.44
C LEU A 18 0.98 -22.61 -0.11
N PRO A 19 2.28 -22.94 -0.13
CA PRO A 19 3.04 -23.14 1.10
C PRO A 19 3.13 -21.84 1.88
N LEU A 20 2.44 -21.78 3.01
CA LEU A 20 2.46 -20.64 3.92
C LEU A 20 3.59 -20.80 4.96
N LEU A 21 4.28 -19.70 5.25
CA LEU A 21 5.20 -19.61 6.39
C LEU A 21 4.42 -19.77 7.71
N PRO A 22 5.09 -20.15 8.82
CA PRO A 22 4.41 -20.37 10.10
C PRO A 22 3.59 -19.16 10.57
N TYR A 23 4.11 -17.93 10.43
CA TYR A 23 3.36 -16.72 10.78
C TYR A 23 2.17 -16.48 9.85
N GLU A 24 2.29 -16.83 8.56
CA GLU A 24 1.22 -16.67 7.57
C GLU A 24 0.09 -17.68 7.81
N LYS A 25 0.42 -18.89 8.25
CA LYS A 25 -0.57 -19.89 8.69
C LYS A 25 -1.38 -19.37 9.87
N GLN A 26 -0.73 -18.75 10.85
CA GLN A 26 -1.43 -18.16 11.99
C GLN A 26 -2.38 -17.02 11.54
N ILE A 27 -1.89 -16.11 10.71
CA ILE A 27 -2.72 -15.05 10.11
C ILE A 27 -3.92 -15.65 9.36
N PHE A 28 -3.68 -16.68 8.55
CA PHE A 28 -4.74 -17.35 7.78
C PHE A 28 -5.84 -17.89 8.70
N MET A 29 -5.47 -18.59 9.78
CA MET A 29 -6.45 -19.15 10.73
C MET A 29 -7.27 -18.06 11.42
N GLU A 30 -6.61 -17.02 11.94
CA GLU A 30 -7.28 -15.87 12.57
C GLU A 30 -8.23 -15.17 11.58
N MET A 31 -7.80 -15.00 10.34
CA MET A 31 -8.59 -14.35 9.30
C MET A 31 -9.74 -15.22 8.78
N VAL A 32 -9.67 -16.55 8.82
CA VAL A 32 -10.79 -17.41 8.42
C VAL A 32 -11.90 -17.37 9.46
N GLU A 33 -11.55 -17.46 10.75
CA GLU A 33 -12.50 -17.55 11.87
C GLU A 33 -13.35 -16.28 12.03
N LYS A 34 -12.74 -15.09 11.96
CA LYS A 34 -13.42 -13.83 12.27
C LYS A 34 -13.34 -12.79 11.14
N ASP A 35 -14.30 -11.87 11.17
CA ASP A 35 -14.33 -10.67 10.32
C ASP A 35 -13.42 -9.60 10.93
N ALA A 36 -12.26 -9.39 10.29
CA ALA A 36 -11.20 -8.57 10.85
C ALA A 36 -10.55 -7.66 9.81
N LEU A 37 -9.93 -6.61 10.33
CA LEU A 37 -8.94 -5.80 9.61
C LEU A 37 -7.54 -6.30 9.95
N LEU A 38 -6.83 -6.81 8.94
CA LEU A 38 -5.42 -7.17 9.05
C LEU A 38 -4.54 -5.99 8.63
N ILE A 39 -3.66 -5.56 9.52
CA ILE A 39 -2.61 -4.58 9.24
C ILE A 39 -1.25 -5.25 9.41
N ILE A 40 -0.58 -5.49 8.30
CA ILE A 40 0.78 -6.02 8.28
C ILE A 40 1.78 -4.87 8.08
N ALA A 41 2.96 -4.98 8.69
CA ALA A 41 4.06 -4.06 8.43
C ALA A 41 4.49 -4.05 6.96
N LYS A 42 4.89 -2.85 6.50
CA LYS A 42 5.42 -2.63 5.15
C LYS A 42 6.62 -3.55 4.88
N GLY A 43 6.60 -4.20 3.71
CA GLY A 43 7.64 -5.14 3.27
C GLY A 43 7.32 -6.61 3.55
N LEU A 44 6.30 -6.90 4.36
CA LEU A 44 5.73 -8.25 4.47
C LEU A 44 4.56 -8.36 3.49
N ASN A 45 4.41 -9.54 2.88
CA ASN A 45 3.38 -9.81 1.90
C ASN A 45 2.18 -10.51 2.55
N TYR A 46 0.96 -10.19 2.13
CA TYR A 46 -0.26 -10.94 2.49
C TYR A 46 -0.88 -11.67 1.29
N ASN A 47 -0.32 -11.54 0.08
CA ASN A 47 -0.92 -12.08 -1.12
C ASN A 47 -1.09 -13.60 -1.05
N ASP A 48 -0.15 -14.34 -0.47
CA ASP A 48 -0.26 -15.79 -0.34
C ASP A 48 -1.34 -16.21 0.67
N VAL A 49 -1.54 -15.42 1.75
CA VAL A 49 -2.66 -15.59 2.69
C VAL A 49 -3.99 -15.35 1.98
N VAL A 50 -4.10 -14.23 1.25
CA VAL A 50 -5.31 -13.90 0.48
C VAL A 50 -5.60 -14.97 -0.57
N ALA A 51 -4.59 -15.43 -1.31
CA ALA A 51 -4.76 -16.48 -2.32
C ALA A 51 -5.32 -17.77 -1.72
N ASN A 52 -4.84 -18.19 -0.54
CA ASN A 52 -5.38 -19.35 0.15
C ASN A 52 -6.82 -19.13 0.63
N ILE A 53 -7.17 -17.93 1.12
CA ILE A 53 -8.56 -17.60 1.47
C ILE A 53 -9.47 -17.67 0.24
N LEU A 54 -9.04 -17.09 -0.89
CA LEU A 54 -9.78 -17.16 -2.15
C LEU A 54 -9.93 -18.59 -2.65
N TRP A 55 -8.90 -19.43 -2.47
CA TRP A 55 -8.94 -20.83 -2.85
C TRP A 55 -9.98 -21.62 -2.06
N VAL A 56 -10.05 -21.41 -0.73
CA VAL A 56 -11.07 -22.03 0.13
C VAL A 56 -12.49 -21.65 -0.30
N HIS A 57 -12.68 -20.43 -0.79
CA HIS A 57 -13.98 -19.92 -1.25
C HIS A 57 -14.19 -20.02 -2.77
N LYS A 58 -13.40 -20.84 -3.48
CA LYS A 58 -13.50 -20.96 -4.95
C LYS A 58 -14.73 -21.73 -5.42
N ASP A 59 -15.36 -22.52 -4.55
CA ASP A 59 -16.56 -23.30 -4.88
C ASP A 59 -17.66 -22.42 -5.50
N PRO A 60 -18.26 -22.80 -6.66
CA PRO A 60 -19.36 -22.05 -7.28
C PRO A 60 -20.57 -21.82 -6.35
N ALA A 61 -20.75 -22.63 -5.29
CA ALA A 61 -21.78 -22.37 -4.29
C ALA A 61 -21.55 -21.06 -3.49
N ASN A 62 -20.32 -20.55 -3.48
CA ASN A 62 -19.96 -19.32 -2.81
C ASN A 62 -19.84 -18.17 -3.80
N LEU A 63 -20.32 -16.99 -3.44
CA LEU A 63 -20.03 -15.76 -4.20
C LEU A 63 -19.16 -14.84 -3.36
N VAL A 64 -17.89 -14.71 -3.71
CA VAL A 64 -16.93 -13.83 -3.04
C VAL A 64 -16.46 -12.74 -3.98
N LEU A 65 -16.56 -11.49 -3.52
CA LEU A 65 -16.16 -10.33 -4.29
C LEU A 65 -14.90 -9.71 -3.70
N VAL A 66 -13.87 -9.55 -4.54
CA VAL A 66 -12.64 -8.85 -4.17
C VAL A 66 -12.70 -7.43 -4.71
N ILE A 67 -12.57 -6.44 -3.83
CA ILE A 67 -12.62 -5.03 -4.18
C ILE A 67 -11.31 -4.31 -3.85
N ASN A 68 -11.07 -3.20 -4.54
CA ASN A 68 -9.87 -2.38 -4.41
C ASN A 68 -8.58 -3.20 -4.63
N SER A 69 -8.59 -4.05 -5.65
CA SER A 69 -7.44 -4.74 -6.23
C SER A 69 -6.72 -3.85 -7.25
N ASN A 70 -5.44 -4.11 -7.50
CA ASN A 70 -4.68 -3.48 -8.59
C ASN A 70 -4.62 -4.45 -9.78
N GLU A 71 -4.42 -3.95 -11.00
CA GLU A 71 -4.35 -4.79 -12.21
C GLU A 71 -3.29 -5.90 -12.08
N PHE A 72 -2.12 -5.58 -11.51
CA PHE A 72 -1.07 -6.56 -11.24
C PHE A 72 -1.49 -7.64 -10.25
N GLU A 73 -2.28 -7.29 -9.24
CA GLU A 73 -2.78 -8.26 -8.25
C GLU A 73 -3.83 -9.17 -8.89
N GLU A 74 -4.73 -8.63 -9.70
CA GLU A 74 -5.74 -9.40 -10.44
C GLU A 74 -5.08 -10.42 -11.37
N ILE A 75 -4.07 -10.00 -12.13
CA ILE A 75 -3.29 -10.90 -12.99
C ILE A 75 -2.61 -11.98 -12.16
N TYR A 76 -1.96 -11.60 -11.05
CA TYR A 76 -1.28 -12.54 -10.17
C TYR A 76 -2.22 -13.60 -9.57
N PHE A 77 -3.38 -13.19 -9.05
CA PHE A 77 -4.36 -14.12 -8.50
C PHE A 77 -5.02 -14.98 -9.58
N ASN A 78 -5.33 -14.41 -10.74
CA ASN A 78 -5.87 -15.16 -11.88
C ASN A 78 -4.91 -16.24 -12.36
N GLN A 79 -3.61 -15.93 -12.47
CA GLN A 79 -2.58 -16.90 -12.86
C GLN A 79 -2.42 -18.03 -11.85
N LYS A 80 -2.52 -17.74 -10.55
CA LYS A 80 -2.38 -18.75 -9.50
C LYS A 80 -3.62 -19.62 -9.35
N LEU A 81 -4.80 -19.01 -9.36
CA LEU A 81 -6.05 -19.66 -8.96
C LEU A 81 -6.94 -20.06 -10.15
N ASN A 82 -6.62 -19.69 -11.39
CA ASN A 82 -7.46 -19.89 -12.57
C ASN A 82 -8.91 -19.46 -12.30
N LEU A 83 -9.07 -18.17 -12.02
CA LEU A 83 -10.37 -17.57 -11.69
C LEU A 83 -11.09 -17.09 -12.95
N THR A 84 -12.40 -17.02 -12.86
CA THR A 84 -13.26 -16.50 -13.92
C THR A 84 -13.16 -14.98 -13.96
N VAL A 85 -12.84 -14.43 -15.14
CA VAL A 85 -12.81 -12.99 -15.33
C VAL A 85 -14.24 -12.48 -15.45
N LEU A 86 -14.54 -11.40 -14.74
CA LEU A 86 -15.85 -10.77 -14.80
C LEU A 86 -16.11 -10.18 -16.21
N PRO A 87 -17.23 -10.50 -16.87
CA PRO A 87 -17.57 -9.94 -18.17
C PRO A 87 -17.70 -8.40 -18.16
N THR A 88 -17.41 -7.76 -19.29
CA THR A 88 -17.55 -6.30 -19.41
C THR A 88 -19.02 -5.87 -19.58
N VAL A 89 -19.85 -6.74 -20.18
CA VAL A 89 -21.26 -6.47 -20.49
C VAL A 89 -22.14 -6.71 -19.26
N GLY A 90 -23.02 -5.76 -18.93
CA GLY A 90 -23.81 -5.80 -17.70
C GLY A 90 -24.74 -7.02 -17.55
N ASN A 91 -25.34 -7.49 -18.64
CA ASN A 91 -26.24 -8.66 -18.59
C ASN A 91 -25.47 -9.98 -18.44
N GLU A 92 -24.26 -10.05 -18.98
CA GLU A 92 -23.38 -11.21 -18.81
C GLU A 92 -22.82 -11.26 -17.38
N ARG A 93 -22.54 -10.09 -16.77
CA ARG A 93 -22.15 -10.01 -15.35
C ARG A 93 -23.21 -10.56 -14.42
N GLU A 94 -24.48 -10.28 -14.69
CA GLU A 94 -25.59 -10.81 -13.87
C GLU A 94 -25.61 -12.35 -13.89
N LYS A 95 -25.39 -12.96 -15.07
CA LYS A 95 -25.23 -14.42 -15.17
C LYS A 95 -24.02 -14.92 -14.40
N ALA A 96 -22.87 -14.25 -14.53
CA ALA A 96 -21.66 -14.61 -13.78
C ALA A 96 -21.90 -14.55 -12.25
N TYR A 97 -22.56 -13.52 -11.73
CA TYR A 97 -22.87 -13.45 -10.31
C TYR A 97 -23.82 -14.58 -9.84
N LEU A 98 -24.68 -15.10 -10.72
CA LEU A 98 -25.55 -16.24 -10.43
C LEU A 98 -24.83 -17.59 -10.51
N GLU A 99 -23.84 -17.72 -11.38
CA GLU A 99 -22.96 -18.90 -11.47
C GLU A 99 -22.09 -19.06 -10.22
N GLY A 100 -21.80 -17.94 -9.54
CA GLY A 100 -21.01 -17.94 -8.32
C GLY A 100 -19.51 -18.09 -8.57
N GLY A 101 -18.74 -18.15 -7.50
CA GLY A 101 -17.28 -18.15 -7.47
C GLY A 101 -16.69 -16.84 -6.97
N VAL A 102 -15.42 -16.62 -7.33
CA VAL A 102 -14.61 -15.49 -6.87
C VAL A 102 -14.43 -14.50 -8.01
N TYR A 103 -14.84 -13.25 -7.81
CA TYR A 103 -14.71 -12.19 -8.81
C TYR A 103 -13.93 -10.99 -8.30
N PHE A 104 -12.97 -10.54 -9.10
CA PHE A 104 -12.35 -9.22 -8.94
C PHE A 104 -13.22 -8.17 -9.62
N VAL A 105 -13.65 -7.17 -8.86
CA VAL A 105 -14.56 -6.14 -9.36
C VAL A 105 -14.07 -4.76 -8.94
N SER A 106 -14.01 -3.84 -9.89
CA SER A 106 -13.76 -2.44 -9.57
C SER A 106 -14.91 -1.86 -8.75
N THR A 107 -14.58 -1.05 -7.74
CA THR A 107 -15.56 -0.48 -6.81
C THR A 107 -16.68 0.27 -7.54
N ARG A 108 -16.35 1.00 -8.61
CA ARG A 108 -17.32 1.77 -9.42
C ARG A 108 -18.35 0.87 -10.11
N ILE A 109 -17.93 -0.24 -10.69
CA ILE A 109 -18.83 -1.20 -11.35
C ILE A 109 -19.75 -1.83 -10.32
N LEU A 110 -19.19 -2.25 -9.19
CA LEU A 110 -19.94 -2.89 -8.12
C LEU A 110 -21.02 -1.96 -7.53
N VAL A 111 -20.74 -0.67 -7.35
CA VAL A 111 -21.75 0.32 -6.93
C VAL A 111 -22.93 0.33 -7.90
N VAL A 112 -22.66 0.45 -9.21
CA VAL A 112 -23.72 0.52 -10.22
C VAL A 112 -24.53 -0.78 -10.28
N ASP A 113 -23.86 -1.92 -10.18
CA ASP A 113 -24.51 -3.24 -10.22
C ASP A 113 -25.36 -3.50 -8.97
N LEU A 114 -24.94 -3.05 -7.78
CA LEU A 114 -25.74 -3.11 -6.55
C LEU A 114 -26.95 -2.19 -6.58
N LEU A 115 -26.81 -0.97 -7.12
CA LEU A 115 -27.93 -0.02 -7.24
C LEU A 115 -28.97 -0.47 -8.27
N LYS A 116 -28.52 -1.12 -9.35
CA LYS A 116 -29.40 -1.72 -10.37
C LYS A 116 -29.96 -3.08 -9.96
N ASN A 117 -29.62 -3.58 -8.77
CA ASN A 117 -30.00 -4.90 -8.27
C ASN A 117 -29.60 -6.07 -9.20
N ARG A 118 -28.50 -5.94 -9.95
CA ARG A 118 -27.96 -7.01 -10.80
C ARG A 118 -27.26 -8.10 -9.99
N VAL A 119 -26.66 -7.72 -8.87
CA VAL A 119 -26.03 -8.66 -7.94
C VAL A 119 -27.06 -8.98 -6.86
N PRO A 120 -27.51 -10.23 -6.73
CA PRO A 120 -28.36 -10.62 -5.62
C PRO A 120 -27.55 -10.62 -4.32
N VAL A 121 -27.71 -9.54 -3.53
CA VAL A 121 -26.90 -9.28 -2.33
C VAL A 121 -27.03 -10.40 -1.28
N SER A 122 -28.15 -11.12 -1.27
CA SER A 122 -28.39 -12.29 -0.42
C SER A 122 -27.49 -13.48 -0.71
N HIS A 123 -27.02 -13.63 -1.96
CA HIS A 123 -26.16 -14.75 -2.36
C HIS A 123 -24.67 -14.46 -2.16
N ILE A 124 -24.30 -13.21 -1.85
CA ILE A 124 -22.90 -12.86 -1.56
C ILE A 124 -22.48 -13.51 -0.24
N THR A 125 -21.56 -14.48 -0.32
CA THR A 125 -20.96 -15.15 0.83
C THR A 125 -20.03 -14.20 1.59
N GLY A 126 -19.28 -13.37 0.88
CA GLY A 126 -18.41 -12.39 1.52
C GLY A 126 -17.72 -11.40 0.59
N ILE A 127 -17.15 -10.36 1.18
CA ILE A 127 -16.39 -9.33 0.48
C ILE A 127 -14.99 -9.24 1.08
N ILE A 128 -13.99 -9.29 0.21
CA ILE A 128 -12.58 -9.10 0.58
C ILE A 128 -12.14 -7.73 0.10
N VAL A 129 -11.66 -6.90 1.03
CA VAL A 129 -11.22 -5.54 0.75
C VAL A 129 -9.71 -5.49 0.80
N LEU A 130 -9.08 -5.28 -0.36
CA LEU A 130 -7.65 -5.01 -0.42
C LEU A 130 -7.36 -3.53 -0.18
N ARG A 131 -6.13 -3.22 0.23
CA ARG A 131 -5.67 -1.84 0.52
C ARG A 131 -6.67 -1.04 1.38
N ALA A 132 -7.10 -1.62 2.49
CA ALA A 132 -8.14 -1.06 3.36
C ALA A 132 -7.85 0.37 3.87
N HIS A 133 -6.60 0.82 3.82
CA HIS A 133 -6.22 2.17 4.21
C HIS A 133 -6.81 3.29 3.32
N THR A 134 -7.20 2.99 2.07
CA THR A 134 -7.78 3.99 1.15
C THR A 134 -9.29 4.14 1.28
N VAL A 135 -9.96 3.28 2.05
CA VAL A 135 -11.44 3.22 2.14
C VAL A 135 -12.05 4.55 2.58
N LEU A 136 -11.40 5.25 3.50
CA LEU A 136 -11.86 6.56 3.98
C LEU A 136 -11.57 7.72 3.02
N GLU A 137 -10.55 7.59 2.16
CA GLU A 137 -10.20 8.64 1.19
C GLU A 137 -11.08 8.55 -0.05
N SER A 138 -11.30 7.33 -0.55
CA SER A 138 -12.09 7.08 -1.77
C SER A 138 -13.60 7.14 -1.53
N CYS A 139 -14.07 6.81 -0.32
CA CYS A 139 -15.49 6.71 0.07
C CYS A 139 -16.36 5.72 -0.73
N GLN A 140 -15.92 5.25 -1.90
CA GLN A 140 -16.67 4.36 -2.79
C GLN A 140 -16.78 2.95 -2.18
N GLU A 141 -15.68 2.43 -1.62
CA GLU A 141 -15.63 1.12 -0.98
C GLU A 141 -16.53 1.12 0.27
N ALA A 142 -16.44 2.18 1.08
CA ALA A 142 -17.31 2.37 2.24
C ALA A 142 -18.80 2.37 1.85
N PHE A 143 -19.14 3.00 0.72
CA PHE A 143 -20.50 3.03 0.21
C PHE A 143 -20.99 1.64 -0.24
N VAL A 144 -20.16 0.88 -0.96
CA VAL A 144 -20.46 -0.52 -1.33
C VAL A 144 -20.73 -1.37 -0.10
N LEU A 145 -19.85 -1.32 0.90
CA LEU A 145 -19.99 -2.12 2.12
C LEU A 145 -21.24 -1.76 2.90
N ARG A 146 -21.62 -0.47 2.91
CA ARG A 146 -22.88 -0.02 3.51
C ARG A 146 -24.11 -0.58 2.78
N LEU A 147 -24.12 -0.57 1.44
CA LEU A 147 -25.21 -1.17 0.65
C LEU A 147 -25.29 -2.68 0.88
N PHE A 148 -24.15 -3.35 0.96
CA PHE A 148 -24.05 -4.78 1.26
C PHE A 148 -24.66 -5.09 2.64
N ARG A 149 -24.21 -4.42 3.72
CA ARG A 149 -24.70 -4.66 5.09
C ARG A 149 -26.17 -4.30 5.32
N GLN A 150 -26.76 -3.43 4.50
CA GLN A 150 -28.19 -3.12 4.55
C GLN A 150 -29.07 -4.31 4.17
N LYS A 151 -28.64 -5.10 3.18
CA LYS A 151 -29.43 -6.23 2.66
C LYS A 151 -28.93 -7.59 3.17
N ASN A 152 -27.64 -7.74 3.44
CA ASN A 152 -27.03 -8.99 3.87
C ASN A 152 -26.29 -8.80 5.21
N LYS A 153 -26.69 -9.58 6.21
CA LYS A 153 -26.10 -9.57 7.57
C LYS A 153 -25.21 -10.78 7.84
N THR A 154 -25.28 -11.82 7.01
CA THR A 154 -24.59 -13.10 7.22
C THR A 154 -23.23 -13.17 6.54
N GLY A 155 -23.06 -12.47 5.42
CA GLY A 155 -21.82 -12.54 4.66
C GLY A 155 -20.63 -11.88 5.39
N PHE A 156 -19.45 -12.43 5.19
CA PHE A 156 -18.23 -12.00 5.88
C PHE A 156 -17.59 -10.77 5.22
N ILE A 157 -16.87 -9.96 6.00
CA ILE A 157 -16.01 -8.90 5.47
C ILE A 157 -14.60 -9.08 6.03
N LYS A 158 -13.63 -9.27 5.14
CA LYS A 158 -12.21 -9.42 5.50
C LYS A 158 -11.40 -8.34 4.81
N ALA A 159 -10.62 -7.59 5.57
CA ALA A 159 -9.91 -6.42 5.06
C ALA A 159 -8.39 -6.54 5.28
N PHE A 160 -7.61 -6.17 4.27
CA PHE A 160 -6.16 -6.31 4.25
C PHE A 160 -5.47 -4.97 3.99
N SER A 161 -4.40 -4.67 4.71
CA SER A 161 -3.54 -3.51 4.45
C SER A 161 -2.09 -3.76 4.83
N ASN A 162 -1.18 -3.30 3.98
CA ASN A 162 0.29 -3.30 4.18
C ASN A 162 0.85 -1.91 4.48
N SER A 163 -0.03 -0.92 4.71
CA SER A 163 0.37 0.46 5.01
C SER A 163 -0.09 0.85 6.42
N PRO A 164 0.65 0.46 7.48
CA PRO A 164 0.31 0.84 8.85
C PRO A 164 0.41 2.36 9.07
N ILE A 165 1.31 3.04 8.34
CA ILE A 165 1.54 4.48 8.46
C ILE A 165 0.29 5.28 8.07
N SER A 166 -0.48 4.81 7.09
CA SER A 166 -1.72 5.49 6.69
C SER A 166 -2.77 5.56 7.81
N PHE A 167 -2.70 4.64 8.78
CA PHE A 167 -3.60 4.61 9.94
C PHE A 167 -3.13 5.50 11.11
N THR A 168 -1.89 5.96 11.10
CA THR A 168 -1.39 6.89 12.13
C THR A 168 -1.74 8.35 11.81
N PHE A 169 -2.24 8.61 10.60
CA PHE A 169 -2.59 9.95 10.18
C PHE A 169 -4.00 10.35 10.62
N GLY A 170 -4.08 11.36 11.50
CA GLY A 170 -5.34 11.94 11.94
C GLY A 170 -5.87 11.32 13.23
N TYR A 171 -7.03 11.80 13.67
CA TYR A 171 -7.62 11.40 14.95
C TYR A 171 -8.56 10.21 14.76
N HIS A 172 -8.35 9.14 15.54
CA HIS A 172 -9.13 7.89 15.53
C HIS A 172 -9.30 7.26 14.14
N GLN A 173 -8.24 7.27 13.34
CA GLN A 173 -8.33 6.81 11.95
C GLN A 173 -8.62 5.31 11.84
N VAL A 174 -7.94 4.48 12.64
CA VAL A 174 -8.19 3.02 12.69
C VAL A 174 -9.65 2.72 12.97
N GLU A 175 -10.20 3.35 14.01
CA GLU A 175 -11.59 3.14 14.41
C GLU A 175 -12.56 3.57 13.31
N LYS A 176 -12.33 4.71 12.66
CA LYS A 176 -13.14 5.16 11.52
C LYS A 176 -13.10 4.16 10.36
N VAL A 177 -11.92 3.62 10.04
CA VAL A 177 -11.78 2.60 8.98
C VAL A 177 -12.54 1.33 9.38
N MET A 178 -12.38 0.84 10.62
CA MET A 178 -13.09 -0.36 11.09
C MET A 178 -14.61 -0.18 11.06
N ARG A 179 -15.12 0.98 11.51
CA ARG A 179 -16.55 1.30 11.42
C ARG A 179 -17.05 1.36 9.98
N SER A 180 -16.23 1.90 9.07
CA SER A 180 -16.53 1.97 7.64
C SER A 180 -16.52 0.59 6.95
N LEU A 181 -15.67 -0.32 7.44
CA LEU A 181 -15.55 -1.69 6.95
C LEU A 181 -16.59 -2.65 7.58
N PHE A 182 -17.23 -2.25 8.68
CA PHE A 182 -18.11 -3.11 9.48
C PHE A 182 -17.41 -4.37 10.01
N VAL A 183 -16.17 -4.20 10.48
CA VAL A 183 -15.37 -5.26 11.13
C VAL A 183 -15.20 -4.97 12.61
N THR A 184 -15.14 -6.02 13.42
CA THR A 184 -15.04 -5.92 14.89
C THR A 184 -13.61 -6.12 15.40
N GLU A 185 -12.85 -6.98 14.74
CA GLU A 185 -11.52 -7.38 15.17
C GLU A 185 -10.42 -6.66 14.39
N LEU A 186 -9.28 -6.45 15.05
CA LEU A 186 -8.09 -5.83 14.49
C LEU A 186 -6.88 -6.73 14.74
N TYR A 187 -6.25 -7.19 13.67
CA TYR A 187 -5.03 -7.99 13.75
C TYR A 187 -3.82 -7.15 13.29
N LEU A 188 -2.84 -7.00 14.19
CA LEU A 188 -1.64 -6.22 13.95
C LEU A 188 -0.41 -7.13 13.87
N TRP A 189 0.27 -7.11 12.72
CA TRP A 189 1.42 -7.96 12.45
C TRP A 189 2.68 -7.12 12.14
N PRO A 190 3.34 -6.57 13.18
CA PRO A 190 4.58 -5.82 13.02
C PRO A 190 5.79 -6.71 12.74
N ARG A 191 6.84 -6.17 12.10
CA ARG A 191 8.08 -6.94 11.80
C ARG A 191 8.79 -7.51 13.03
N PHE A 192 8.60 -6.90 14.20
CA PHE A 192 9.20 -7.36 15.45
C PHE A 192 8.36 -8.43 16.18
N HIS A 193 7.24 -8.87 15.59
CA HIS A 193 6.42 -9.92 16.17
C HIS A 193 7.20 -11.25 16.24
N GLY A 194 7.10 -11.98 17.35
CA GLY A 194 7.93 -13.15 17.63
C GLY A 194 7.85 -14.24 16.55
N ALA A 195 6.64 -14.54 16.05
CA ALA A 195 6.44 -15.53 14.99
C ALA A 195 7.06 -15.11 13.65
N ILE A 196 7.01 -13.81 13.32
CA ILE A 196 7.64 -13.26 12.10
C ILE A 196 9.16 -13.36 12.21
N ILE A 197 9.73 -12.91 13.34
CA ILE A 197 11.17 -12.98 13.57
C ILE A 197 11.66 -14.43 13.48
N LYS A 198 10.97 -15.38 14.15
CA LYS A 198 11.34 -16.80 14.12
C LYS A 198 11.33 -17.36 12.70
N SER A 199 10.32 -17.02 11.91
CA SER A 199 10.18 -17.50 10.53
C SER A 199 11.23 -16.90 9.58
N LEU A 200 11.57 -15.62 9.72
CA LEU A 200 12.51 -14.92 8.83
C LEU A 200 13.98 -15.10 9.24
N LYS A 201 14.26 -15.46 10.49
CA LYS A 201 15.63 -15.72 10.98
C LYS A 201 16.33 -16.85 10.26
N SER A 202 15.59 -17.84 9.75
CA SER A 202 16.15 -19.00 9.04
C SER A 202 16.84 -18.62 7.72
N ARG A 203 16.43 -17.51 7.10
CA ARG A 203 16.93 -17.07 5.79
C ARG A 203 17.18 -15.57 5.76
N GLN A 204 18.11 -15.11 6.59
CA GLN A 204 18.56 -13.72 6.58
C GLN A 204 19.54 -13.50 5.42
N ALA A 205 19.31 -12.45 4.64
CA ALA A 205 20.27 -11.99 3.65
C ALA A 205 21.47 -11.34 4.35
N GLU A 206 22.68 -11.64 3.91
CA GLU A 206 23.88 -10.95 4.36
C GLU A 206 23.86 -9.52 3.81
N VAL A 207 23.96 -8.53 4.70
CA VAL A 207 23.96 -7.11 4.34
C VAL A 207 25.33 -6.54 4.64
N ILE A 208 26.01 -6.05 3.60
CA ILE A 208 27.29 -5.34 3.72
C ILE A 208 27.00 -3.85 3.56
N GLU A 209 27.10 -3.09 4.64
CA GLU A 209 26.91 -1.64 4.61
C GLU A 209 28.19 -0.93 4.18
N ILE A 210 28.17 -0.34 2.98
CA ILE A 210 29.29 0.45 2.46
C ILE A 210 28.99 1.94 2.69
N HIS A 211 29.79 2.57 3.55
CA HIS A 211 29.63 3.99 3.85
C HIS A 211 30.45 4.84 2.87
N VAL A 212 29.78 5.44 1.89
CA VAL A 212 30.41 6.35 0.91
C VAL A 212 30.30 7.79 1.40
N PRO A 213 31.42 8.48 1.70
CA PRO A 213 31.40 9.88 2.14
C PRO A 213 30.99 10.81 0.99
N LEU A 214 30.30 11.90 1.33
CA LEU A 214 29.98 12.95 0.36
C LEU A 214 31.24 13.76 0.03
N THR A 215 31.37 14.17 -1.23
CA THR A 215 32.41 15.15 -1.59
C THR A 215 32.09 16.52 -0.99
N SER A 216 33.11 17.37 -0.82
CA SER A 216 32.94 18.72 -0.24
C SER A 216 31.90 19.56 -0.99
N ASN A 217 31.89 19.50 -2.33
CA ASN A 217 30.91 20.21 -3.15
C ASN A 217 29.48 19.69 -2.95
N MET A 218 29.30 18.37 -2.79
CA MET A 218 28.00 17.77 -2.51
C MET A 218 27.48 18.17 -1.13
N GLY A 219 28.36 18.21 -0.11
CA GLY A 219 28.02 18.68 1.23
C GLY A 219 27.55 20.14 1.24
N LEU A 220 28.22 21.01 0.46
CA LEU A 220 27.81 22.41 0.30
C LEU A 220 26.44 22.53 -0.36
N ILE A 221 26.21 21.81 -1.47
CA ILE A 221 24.91 21.83 -2.17
C ILE A 221 23.79 21.31 -1.25
N GLN A 222 24.03 20.20 -0.54
CA GLN A 222 23.07 19.63 0.40
C GLN A 222 22.72 20.63 1.50
N SER A 223 23.72 21.29 2.09
CA SER A 223 23.52 22.28 3.16
C SER A 223 22.67 23.45 2.67
N CYS A 224 23.01 24.01 1.50
CA CYS A 224 22.22 25.08 0.87
C CYS A 224 20.77 24.66 0.60
N LEU A 225 20.56 23.44 0.09
CA LEU A 225 19.21 22.92 -0.17
C LEU A 225 18.41 22.77 1.13
N LEU A 226 19.02 22.22 2.19
CA LEU A 226 18.39 22.08 3.50
C LEU A 226 18.03 23.44 4.10
N ASP A 227 18.90 24.45 3.96
CA ASP A 227 18.64 25.81 4.44
C ASP A 227 17.47 26.47 3.71
N ILE A 228 17.42 26.34 2.37
CA ILE A 228 16.32 26.86 1.56
C ILE A 228 15.00 26.15 1.93
N MET A 229 15.02 24.83 2.12
CA MET A 229 13.82 24.10 2.59
C MET A 229 13.39 24.58 3.98
N ASN A 230 14.31 24.70 4.93
CA ASN A 230 14.01 25.17 6.28
C ASN A 230 13.42 26.59 6.26
N TYR A 231 13.95 27.48 5.42
CA TYR A 231 13.43 28.82 5.25
C TYR A 231 12.01 28.82 4.66
N THR A 232 11.77 28.05 3.60
CA THR A 232 10.44 27.98 2.96
C THR A 232 9.38 27.38 3.89
N VAL A 233 9.73 26.39 4.71
CA VAL A 233 8.84 25.84 5.75
C VAL A 233 8.50 26.90 6.80
N LYS A 234 9.49 27.67 7.26
CA LYS A 234 9.26 28.78 8.22
C LYS A 234 8.32 29.84 7.63
N GLN A 235 8.51 30.20 6.37
CA GLN A 235 7.63 31.17 5.68
C GLN A 235 6.21 30.62 5.51
N LEU A 236 6.06 29.36 5.10
CA LEU A 236 4.75 28.71 5.00
C LEU A 236 4.02 28.68 6.35
N LYS A 237 4.75 28.43 7.45
CA LYS A 237 4.20 28.46 8.82
C LYS A 237 3.73 29.85 9.23
N SER A 238 4.48 30.90 8.85
CA SER A 238 4.10 32.29 9.12
C SER A 238 2.78 32.66 8.44
N ILE A 239 2.59 32.19 7.20
CA ILE A 239 1.40 32.48 6.40
C ILE A 239 0.19 31.66 6.86
N ASN A 240 0.40 30.41 7.32
CA ASN A 240 -0.68 29.51 7.74
C ASN A 240 -0.42 28.89 9.12
N ARG A 241 -0.96 29.52 10.16
CA ARG A 241 -0.89 29.04 11.56
C ARG A 241 -1.59 27.70 11.82
N THR A 242 -2.48 27.26 10.91
CA THR A 242 -3.26 26.02 11.00
C THR A 242 -2.53 24.77 10.47
N LEU A 243 -1.36 24.94 9.85
CA LEU A 243 -0.56 23.82 9.35
C LEU A 243 0.26 23.20 10.48
N ASP A 244 -0.16 22.00 10.89
CA ASP A 244 0.53 21.23 11.93
C ASP A 244 1.80 20.54 11.39
N MET A 245 2.93 20.80 12.05
CA MET A 245 4.31 20.56 11.57
C MET A 245 4.75 19.10 11.59
N GLN A 246 4.13 18.25 12.40
CA GLN A 246 4.49 16.81 12.48
C GLN A 246 4.35 16.10 11.12
N LYS A 247 3.55 16.66 10.22
CA LYS A 247 3.27 16.11 8.89
C LYS A 247 4.39 16.46 7.91
N ILE A 248 4.94 17.67 7.93
CA ILE A 248 5.84 18.18 6.87
C ILE A 248 7.24 17.57 6.93
N VAL A 249 7.81 17.43 8.13
CA VAL A 249 9.18 16.89 8.30
C VAL A 249 9.26 15.39 8.01
N ALA A 250 8.19 14.64 8.31
CA ALA A 250 8.11 13.22 7.99
C ALA A 250 8.18 12.95 6.47
N PHE A 251 7.65 13.85 5.63
CA PHE A 251 7.66 13.68 4.17
C PHE A 251 9.06 13.76 3.54
N LEU A 252 10.09 14.23 4.27
CA LEU A 252 11.47 14.21 3.77
C LEU A 252 12.10 12.80 3.78
N LEU A 253 11.43 11.80 4.35
CA LEU A 253 11.89 10.42 4.31
C LEU A 253 11.54 9.78 2.95
N PRO A 254 12.51 9.14 2.26
CA PRO A 254 12.31 8.53 0.94
C PRO A 254 11.29 7.36 0.92
N SER A 255 10.84 6.92 2.09
CA SER A 255 9.86 5.83 2.25
C SER A 255 8.39 6.26 2.04
N PHE A 256 8.12 7.57 1.89
CA PHE A 256 6.79 8.09 1.61
C PHE A 256 6.51 8.02 0.11
N PRO A 257 5.45 7.31 -0.35
CA PRO A 257 5.00 7.48 -1.72
C PRO A 257 4.63 8.96 -1.93
N PRO A 258 4.97 9.56 -3.08
CA PRO A 258 4.67 10.95 -3.38
C PRO A 258 3.18 11.09 -3.75
N LEU A 259 2.26 10.72 -2.88
CA LEU A 259 0.85 10.63 -3.25
C LEU A 259 -0.09 11.22 -2.19
N THR A 260 -0.91 12.12 -2.73
CA THR A 260 -2.23 12.63 -2.29
C THR A 260 -2.33 13.61 -1.13
N ILE A 261 -1.72 13.41 0.03
CA ILE A 261 -2.08 14.24 1.21
C ILE A 261 -1.47 15.65 1.18
N ILE A 262 -0.21 15.78 0.76
CA ILE A 262 0.43 17.10 0.55
C ILE A 262 -0.34 17.90 -0.51
N PRO A 263 -0.62 17.38 -1.74
CA PRO A 263 -1.31 18.17 -2.75
C PRO A 263 -2.74 18.51 -2.35
N LEU A 264 -3.50 17.67 -1.63
CA LEU A 264 -4.86 18.00 -1.19
C LEU A 264 -4.90 19.14 -0.16
N LYS A 265 -4.00 19.12 0.85
CA LYS A 265 -3.90 20.22 1.82
C LYS A 265 -3.26 21.47 1.22
N LEU A 266 -2.25 21.32 0.35
CA LEU A 266 -1.70 22.46 -0.39
C LEU A 266 -2.70 23.02 -1.41
N LEU A 267 -3.58 22.22 -2.02
CA LEU A 267 -4.66 22.69 -2.90
C LEU A 267 -5.68 23.53 -2.13
N ALA A 268 -6.08 23.06 -0.94
CA ALA A 268 -6.94 23.83 -0.05
C ALA A 268 -6.29 25.16 0.37
N VAL A 269 -4.99 25.16 0.64
CA VAL A 269 -4.20 26.39 0.89
C VAL A 269 -4.08 27.24 -0.38
N LYS A 270 -3.91 26.64 -1.57
CA LYS A 270 -3.75 27.35 -2.84
C LYS A 270 -5.01 28.12 -3.24
N HIS A 271 -6.19 27.64 -2.88
CA HIS A 271 -7.45 28.36 -3.13
C HIS A 271 -7.76 29.46 -2.10
N ASN A 272 -7.31 29.32 -0.85
CA ASN A 272 -7.64 30.25 0.24
C ASN A 272 -6.48 31.19 0.67
N ALA A 273 -5.30 31.10 0.06
CA ALA A 273 -4.14 31.93 0.41
C ALA A 273 -4.00 33.18 -0.46
N THR A 274 -3.32 34.19 0.08
CA THR A 274 -2.88 35.38 -0.65
C THR A 274 -1.97 35.00 -1.84
N PRO A 275 -1.82 35.85 -2.87
CA PRO A 275 -0.96 35.58 -4.03
C PRO A 275 0.47 35.17 -3.66
N GLY A 276 1.02 35.76 -2.59
CA GLY A 276 2.33 35.40 -2.04
C GLY A 276 2.37 34.00 -1.41
N GLY A 277 1.32 33.59 -0.70
CA GLY A 277 1.21 32.23 -0.14
C GLY A 277 1.06 31.15 -1.20
N GLN A 278 0.36 31.43 -2.30
CA GLN A 278 0.27 30.53 -3.45
C GLN A 278 1.64 30.34 -4.12
N LEU A 279 2.43 31.42 -4.26
CA LEU A 279 3.78 31.36 -4.82
C LEU A 279 4.72 30.55 -3.91
N CYS A 280 4.68 30.77 -2.59
CA CYS A 280 5.45 29.99 -1.62
C CYS A 280 5.11 28.51 -1.65
N ALA A 281 3.83 28.16 -1.80
CA ALA A 281 3.40 26.76 -1.90
C ALA A 281 3.92 26.08 -3.18
N VAL A 282 3.91 26.79 -4.31
CA VAL A 282 4.48 26.29 -5.58
C VAL A 282 6.01 26.17 -5.50
N LEU A 283 6.69 27.16 -4.91
CA LEU A 283 8.13 27.13 -4.68
C LEU A 283 8.52 25.95 -3.79
N PHE A 284 7.81 25.74 -2.68
CA PHE A 284 8.03 24.61 -1.79
C PHE A 284 7.83 23.28 -2.52
N SER A 285 6.76 23.13 -3.31
CA SER A 285 6.55 21.89 -4.08
C SER A 285 7.65 21.62 -5.11
N LYS A 286 8.14 22.66 -5.80
CA LYS A 286 9.25 22.52 -6.75
C LYS A 286 10.56 22.20 -6.06
N LEU A 287 10.89 22.92 -4.97
CA LEU A 287 12.09 22.69 -4.18
C LEU A 287 12.08 21.29 -3.56
N PHE A 288 10.96 20.85 -3.01
CA PHE A 288 10.79 19.51 -2.49
C PHE A 288 11.05 18.46 -3.57
N ASN A 289 10.48 18.61 -4.77
CA ASN A 289 10.77 17.71 -5.88
C ASN A 289 12.25 17.73 -6.27
N ILE A 290 12.90 18.90 -6.32
CA ILE A 290 14.34 19.01 -6.62
C ILE A 290 15.17 18.30 -5.55
N THR A 291 14.87 18.49 -4.27
CA THR A 291 15.58 17.83 -3.17
C THR A 291 15.34 16.33 -3.17
N VAL A 292 14.12 15.87 -3.45
CA VAL A 292 13.81 14.44 -3.59
C VAL A 292 14.57 13.85 -4.78
N ILE A 293 14.58 14.51 -5.94
CA ILE A 293 15.36 14.06 -7.12
C ILE A 293 16.86 14.05 -6.80
N TYR A 294 17.38 15.07 -6.11
CA TYR A 294 18.77 15.13 -5.69
C TYR A 294 19.11 13.97 -4.73
N LEU A 295 18.31 13.74 -3.70
CA LEU A 295 18.48 12.60 -2.79
C LEU A 295 18.33 11.25 -3.50
N GLN A 296 17.36 11.13 -4.42
CA GLN A 296 17.16 9.93 -5.23
C GLN A 296 18.36 9.65 -6.13
N SER A 297 18.92 10.68 -6.77
CA SER A 297 20.13 10.56 -7.58
C SER A 297 21.35 10.12 -6.74
N MET A 298 21.42 10.54 -5.47
CA MET A 298 22.44 10.07 -4.52
C MET A 298 22.26 8.60 -4.13
N THR A 299 21.02 8.12 -4.01
CA THR A 299 20.72 6.68 -3.82
C THR A 299 20.96 5.85 -5.07
N VAL A 300 20.72 6.37 -6.29
CA VAL A 300 21.05 5.66 -7.54
C VAL A 300 22.56 5.46 -7.67
N VAL A 301 23.37 6.42 -7.21
CA VAL A 301 24.84 6.25 -7.10
C VAL A 301 25.22 5.20 -6.03
N LYS A 302 24.35 4.93 -5.04
CA LYS A 302 24.53 3.81 -4.08
C LYS A 302 24.07 2.45 -4.63
N GLU A 303 23.19 2.41 -5.64
CA GLU A 303 22.71 1.17 -6.26
C GLU A 303 23.60 0.67 -7.41
N THR A 304 24.64 1.41 -7.80
CA THR A 304 25.77 0.85 -8.55
C THR A 304 26.68 0.05 -7.60
N ILE A 305 26.15 -1.03 -7.03
CA ILE A 305 26.94 -2.10 -6.41
C ILE A 305 26.84 -3.30 -7.34
N SER A 306 28.00 -3.76 -7.79
CA SER A 306 28.17 -4.94 -8.64
C SER A 306 27.40 -6.15 -8.08
N LEU A 307 26.43 -6.64 -8.86
CA LEU A 307 25.83 -7.96 -8.65
C LEU A 307 26.88 -9.02 -8.96
N ILE A 308 27.42 -9.67 -7.93
CA ILE A 308 28.19 -10.91 -8.10
C ILE A 308 27.17 -12.03 -8.26
N ILE A 309 26.87 -12.41 -9.50
CA ILE A 309 26.19 -13.66 -9.84
C ILE A 309 27.28 -14.59 -10.38
N CYS A 310 27.52 -15.71 -9.68
CA CYS A 310 28.40 -16.80 -10.11
C CYS A 310 29.76 -16.38 -10.70
N SER A 311 30.76 -16.24 -9.82
CA SER A 311 32.19 -16.42 -10.14
C SER A 311 32.81 -15.55 -11.25
N THR A 312 32.18 -14.46 -11.68
CA THR A 312 32.81 -13.48 -12.58
C THR A 312 32.66 -12.07 -12.01
N VAL A 313 33.79 -11.40 -11.81
CA VAL A 313 33.87 -9.99 -11.38
C VAL A 313 33.90 -9.13 -12.63
N THR A 314 32.79 -8.49 -12.97
CA THR A 314 32.74 -7.45 -14.00
C THR A 314 32.77 -6.08 -13.33
N VAL A 315 33.88 -5.36 -13.55
CA VAL A 315 34.01 -3.93 -13.18
C VAL A 315 33.36 -3.11 -14.28
N LEU A 316 32.15 -2.61 -14.04
CA LEU A 316 31.54 -1.59 -14.89
C LEU A 316 32.00 -0.23 -14.40
N ASN A 317 32.71 0.49 -15.27
CA ASN A 317 33.24 1.83 -15.01
C ASN A 317 32.18 2.86 -15.46
N PRO A 318 31.49 3.59 -14.57
CA PRO A 318 30.46 4.52 -15.00
C PRO A 318 31.08 5.92 -15.20
N TYR A 319 31.54 6.21 -16.42
CA TYR A 319 31.57 7.60 -16.87
C TYR A 319 30.13 8.03 -17.17
N VAL A 320 29.44 8.61 -16.19
CA VAL A 320 28.18 9.32 -16.45
C VAL A 320 28.53 10.76 -16.81
N THR A 321 28.69 11.02 -18.11
CA THR A 321 28.70 12.37 -18.64
C THR A 321 27.31 12.97 -18.51
N PHE A 322 27.17 13.97 -17.64
CA PHE A 322 26.00 14.85 -17.57
C PHE A 322 25.92 15.71 -18.83
N ALA A 323 25.43 15.15 -19.93
CA ALA A 323 24.99 15.91 -21.10
C ALA A 323 23.46 15.83 -21.18
N ASN A 324 22.81 17.00 -21.06
CA ASN A 324 21.45 17.30 -21.53
C ASN A 324 20.22 17.21 -20.60
N ALA A 325 20.34 17.10 -19.27
CA ALA A 325 19.17 17.20 -18.39
C ALA A 325 18.86 18.62 -17.84
N LEU A 326 19.76 19.59 -18.02
CA LEU A 326 19.60 20.98 -17.56
C LEU A 326 19.48 21.96 -18.73
N GLN A 327 18.48 21.78 -19.59
CA GLN A 327 17.98 22.92 -20.39
C GLN A 327 16.73 23.47 -19.71
N PRO A 328 16.81 24.62 -19.02
CA PRO A 328 15.60 25.32 -18.60
C PRO A 328 14.83 25.72 -19.87
N LYS A 329 13.61 25.18 -20.05
CA LYS A 329 12.64 25.77 -20.98
C LYS A 329 12.33 27.18 -20.47
N LEU A 330 13.03 28.16 -21.02
CA LEU A 330 12.73 29.57 -20.85
C LEU A 330 11.29 29.79 -21.29
N LEU A 331 10.46 30.29 -20.38
CA LEU A 331 9.10 30.75 -20.70
C LEU A 331 9.22 31.84 -21.78
N PRO A 332 8.33 31.86 -22.80
CA PRO A 332 8.38 32.89 -23.83
C PRO A 332 8.17 34.28 -23.19
N ARG A 333 9.08 35.20 -23.48
CA ARG A 333 8.92 36.62 -23.17
C ARG A 333 7.62 37.10 -23.83
N ARG A 334 6.68 37.61 -23.04
CA ARG A 334 5.57 38.41 -23.58
C ARG A 334 6.19 39.69 -24.17
N SER A 335 5.95 39.89 -25.46
CA SER A 335 6.18 41.15 -26.18
C SER A 335 5.33 42.27 -25.63
#